data_AF-A0A182EJY1-F1
#
_entry.id   AF-A0A182EJY1-F1
#
_cell.length_a   1.000
_cell.length_b   1.000
_cell.length_c   1.000
_cell.angle_alpha   90.00
_cell.angle_beta   90.00
_cell.angle_gamma   90.00
#
_symmetry.space_group_name_H-M   'P 1'
#
loop_
_entity.id
_entity.type
_entity.pdbx_description
1 polymer ?
#
loop_
_entity_poly.entity_id
_entity_poly.type
_entity_poly.pdbx_seq_one_letter_code
_entity_poly.pdbx_strand_id
1 'polypeptide(L)'
;MSINNPTLAANLLLQRHDIVAKRVDGKLLVAPCKSKEIKSKVIEFKGEIINQFELERINAELRILAQKQDTTKSVYNQLRNEILWEQISQEGEELAEQLEAKLGKATEMIQEELSQLVIHWKLIIVGA
;
A
#
# COMPACT_ATOMS: atom_id res chain seq x y z
N MET A 1 -15.26 -21.13 2.67
CA MET A 1 -15.59 -22.57 2.83
C MET A 1 -14.37 -23.50 2.94
N SER A 2 -13.26 -23.29 2.22
CA SER A 2 -12.07 -24.17 2.23
C SER A 2 -11.27 -24.24 3.55
N ILE A 3 -11.44 -23.27 4.46
CA ILE A 3 -10.61 -23.15 5.67
C ILE A 3 -10.94 -24.25 6.71
N ASN A 4 -12.21 -24.65 6.82
CA ASN A 4 -12.65 -25.48 7.94
C ASN A 4 -12.59 -26.99 7.65
N ASN A 5 -12.56 -27.39 6.38
CA ASN A 5 -12.46 -28.80 5.98
C ASN A 5 -11.73 -28.93 4.62
N PRO A 6 -10.38 -28.91 4.61
CA PRO A 6 -9.61 -29.00 3.38
C PRO A 6 -9.84 -30.30 2.62
N THR A 7 -10.04 -31.42 3.31
CA THR A 7 -10.37 -32.72 2.67
C THR A 7 -11.70 -32.67 1.93
N LEU A 8 -12.76 -32.11 2.54
CA LEU A 8 -14.04 -31.96 1.85
C LEU A 8 -13.94 -31.06 0.62
N ALA A 9 -13.20 -29.95 0.73
CA ALA A 9 -12.98 -29.06 -0.41
C ALA A 9 -12.24 -29.76 -1.56
N ALA A 10 -11.19 -30.52 -1.24
CA ALA A 10 -10.46 -31.31 -2.23
C ALA A 10 -11.34 -32.42 -2.84
N ASN A 11 -12.19 -33.07 -2.03
CA ASN A 11 -13.11 -34.11 -2.51
C ASN A 11 -14.09 -33.57 -3.55
N LEU A 12 -14.63 -32.37 -3.34
CA LEU A 12 -15.56 -31.71 -4.26
C LEU A 12 -14.85 -31.28 -5.55
N LEU A 13 -13.67 -30.66 -5.44
CA LEU A 13 -12.92 -30.14 -6.59
C LEU A 13 -12.35 -31.24 -7.47
N LEU A 14 -11.80 -32.29 -6.87
CA LEU A 14 -11.17 -33.40 -7.59
C LEU A 14 -12.14 -34.53 -7.88
N GLN A 15 -13.36 -34.48 -7.34
CA GLN A 15 -14.39 -35.51 -7.44
C GLN A 15 -13.88 -36.89 -6.99
N ARG A 16 -13.05 -36.90 -5.93
CA ARG A 16 -12.43 -38.08 -5.35
C ARG A 16 -12.81 -38.20 -3.88
N HIS A 17 -13.00 -39.43 -3.40
CA HIS A 17 -13.23 -39.70 -1.97
C HIS A 17 -12.04 -40.41 -1.31
N ASP A 18 -11.07 -40.83 -2.11
CA ASP A 18 -9.88 -41.55 -1.69
C ASP A 18 -8.70 -40.60 -1.48
N ILE A 19 -8.95 -39.38 -1.00
CA ILE A 19 -7.93 -38.39 -0.76
C ILE A 19 -8.08 -37.78 0.63
N VAL A 20 -6.95 -37.34 1.19
CA VAL A 20 -6.87 -36.48 2.36
C VAL A 20 -6.19 -35.21 1.92
N ALA A 21 -6.73 -34.06 2.34
CA ALA A 21 -6.09 -32.79 2.10
C ALA A 21 -5.85 -32.02 3.40
N LYS A 22 -4.71 -31.35 3.47
CA LYS A 22 -4.31 -30.53 4.60
C LYS A 22 -3.76 -29.21 4.09
N ARG A 23 -4.13 -28.12 4.76
CA ARG A 23 -3.52 -26.80 4.52
C ARG A 23 -2.29 -26.65 5.41
N VAL A 24 -1.14 -26.35 4.80
CA VAL A 24 0.14 -26.09 5.49
C VAL A 24 0.76 -24.86 4.84
N ASP A 25 1.07 -23.83 5.63
CA ASP A 25 1.68 -22.57 5.18
C ASP A 25 1.00 -21.94 3.94
N GLY A 26 -0.33 -21.91 3.97
CA GLY A 26 -1.14 -21.37 2.87
C GLY A 26 -1.27 -22.29 1.65
N LYS A 27 -0.52 -23.39 1.58
CA LYS A 27 -0.58 -24.39 0.50
C LYS A 27 -1.52 -25.53 0.85
N LEU A 28 -2.21 -26.07 -0.16
CA LEU A 28 -3.05 -27.26 -0.02
C LEU A 28 -2.25 -28.50 -0.45
N LEU A 29 -1.93 -29.36 0.51
CA LEU A 29 -1.32 -30.66 0.27
C LEU A 29 -2.43 -31.70 0.15
N VAL A 30 -2.40 -32.51 -0.91
CA VAL A 30 -3.39 -33.58 -1.17
C VAL A 30 -2.65 -34.89 -1.35
N ALA A 31 -3.07 -35.93 -0.62
CA ALA A 31 -2.49 -37.25 -0.71
C ALA A 31 -3.60 -38.31 -0.91
N PRO A 32 -3.37 -39.35 -1.73
CA PRO A 32 -4.30 -40.45 -1.85
C PRO A 32 -4.31 -41.32 -0.58
N CYS A 33 -5.49 -41.67 -0.12
CA CYS A 33 -5.74 -42.67 0.90
C CYS A 33 -5.76 -44.06 0.22
N LYS A 34 -5.10 -45.06 0.81
CA LYS A 34 -5.09 -46.44 0.30
C LYS A 34 -6.47 -47.09 0.45
N SER A 35 -7.40 -46.84 -0.48
CA SER A 35 -8.64 -47.62 -0.60
C SER A 35 -8.55 -48.56 -1.80
N LYS A 36 -8.90 -49.83 -1.57
CA LYS A 36 -9.15 -50.80 -2.64
C LYS A 36 -10.43 -50.33 -3.36
N GLU A 37 -10.31 -50.13 -4.67
CA GLU A 37 -11.36 -49.67 -5.61
C GLU A 37 -11.76 -48.18 -5.53
N ILE A 38 -11.46 -47.46 -6.62
CA ILE A 38 -11.95 -46.10 -6.86
C ILE A 38 -13.43 -46.20 -7.22
N LYS A 39 -14.31 -46.14 -6.21
CA LYS A 39 -15.74 -45.94 -6.45
C LYS A 39 -15.97 -44.47 -6.81
N SER A 40 -15.86 -44.08 -8.07
CA SER A 40 -16.21 -42.71 -8.48
C SER A 40 -17.65 -42.42 -8.06
N LYS A 41 -17.85 -41.61 -7.02
CA LYS A 41 -19.17 -41.03 -6.75
C LYS A 41 -19.37 -39.94 -7.79
N VAL A 42 -20.29 -40.17 -8.72
CA VAL A 42 -20.79 -39.09 -9.56
C VAL A 42 -21.46 -38.09 -8.62
N ILE A 43 -20.78 -36.97 -8.36
CA ILE A 43 -21.38 -35.85 -7.67
C ILE A 43 -22.23 -35.16 -8.72
N GLU A 44 -23.52 -35.48 -8.73
CA GLU A 44 -24.49 -34.73 -9.51
C GLU A 44 -24.61 -33.33 -8.89
N PHE A 45 -23.93 -32.37 -9.50
CA PHE A 45 -24.16 -30.97 -9.19
C PHE A 45 -25.55 -30.63 -9.69
N LYS A 46 -26.54 -30.64 -8.79
CA LYS A 46 -27.86 -30.01 -9.01
C LYS A 46 -27.72 -28.48 -8.97
N GLY A 47 -26.78 -27.94 -9.72
CA GLY A 47 -26.84 -26.55 -10.12
C GLY A 47 -27.87 -26.50 -11.22
N GLU A 48 -29.02 -25.88 -10.98
CA GLU A 48 -29.82 -25.40 -12.10
C GLU A 48 -28.89 -24.59 -13.00
N ILE A 49 -29.03 -24.76 -14.33
CA ILE A 49 -28.35 -23.91 -15.29
C ILE A 49 -28.63 -22.48 -14.84
N ILE A 50 -27.60 -21.74 -14.42
CA ILE A 50 -27.76 -20.35 -14.04
C ILE A 50 -28.40 -19.69 -15.25
N ASN A 51 -29.66 -19.32 -15.12
CA ASN A 51 -30.37 -18.74 -16.25
C ASN A 51 -29.63 -17.43 -16.62
N GLN A 52 -29.77 -17.00 -17.86
CA GLN A 52 -29.07 -15.81 -18.36
C GLN A 52 -29.29 -14.57 -17.48
N PHE A 53 -30.47 -14.42 -16.88
CA PHE A 53 -30.80 -13.30 -16.00
C PHE A 53 -30.01 -13.32 -14.67
N GLU A 54 -29.85 -14.49 -14.06
CA GLU A 54 -29.04 -14.64 -12.84
C GLU A 54 -27.55 -14.36 -13.12
N LEU A 55 -27.06 -14.77 -14.30
CA LEU A 55 -25.71 -14.45 -14.76
C LEU A 55 -25.52 -12.94 -14.97
N GLU A 56 -26.47 -12.28 -15.63
CA GLU A 56 -26.46 -10.82 -15.84
C GLU A 56 -26.53 -10.06 -14.51
N ARG A 57 -27.34 -10.52 -13.54
CA ARG A 57 -27.40 -9.93 -12.19
C ARG A 57 -26.06 -10.01 -11.49
N ILE A 58 -25.44 -11.18 -11.45
CA ILE A 58 -24.11 -11.37 -10.83
C ILE A 58 -23.07 -10.46 -11.50
N ASN A 59 -23.08 -10.38 -12.83
CA ASN A 59 -22.13 -9.55 -13.56
C ASN A 59 -22.34 -8.04 -13.29
N ALA A 60 -23.59 -7.59 -13.18
CA ALA A 60 -23.92 -6.22 -12.83
C ALA A 60 -23.45 -5.85 -11.42
N GLU A 61 -23.69 -6.73 -10.43
CA GLU A 61 -23.23 -6.54 -9.05
C GLU A 61 -21.69 -6.49 -8.96
N LEU A 62 -20.98 -7.37 -9.68
CA LEU A 62 -19.53 -7.35 -9.75
C LEU A 62 -19.00 -6.04 -10.34
N ARG A 63 -19.64 -5.52 -11.39
CA ARG A 63 -19.25 -4.23 -11.99
C ARG A 63 -19.45 -3.07 -11.01
N ILE A 64 -20.54 -3.06 -10.26
CA ILE A 64 -20.80 -2.04 -9.22
C ILE A 64 -19.74 -2.12 -8.12
N LEU A 65 -19.38 -3.32 -7.67
CA LEU A 65 -18.34 -3.52 -6.65
C LEU A 65 -16.97 -3.05 -7.14
N ALA A 66 -16.58 -3.37 -8.37
CA ALA A 66 -15.33 -2.90 -8.97
C ALA A 66 -15.27 -1.36 -9.03
N GLN A 67 -16.35 -0.72 -9.49
CA GLN A 67 -16.43 0.75 -9.58
C GLN A 67 -16.33 1.42 -8.20
N LYS A 68 -16.99 0.86 -7.18
CA LYS A 68 -16.88 1.35 -5.79
C LYS A 68 -15.47 1.20 -5.22
N GLN A 69 -14.77 0.13 -5.57
CA GLN A 69 -13.39 -0.07 -5.14
C GLN A 69 -12.44 0.94 -5.78
N ASP A 70 -12.61 1.23 -7.08
CA ASP A 70 -11.78 2.20 -7.79
C ASP A 70 -11.98 3.63 -7.28
N THR A 71 -13.24 4.00 -6.99
CA THR A 71 -13.53 5.30 -6.34
C THR A 71 -12.94 5.39 -4.95
N THR A 72 -12.99 4.32 -4.15
CA THR A 72 -12.41 4.29 -2.80
C THR A 72 -10.88 4.41 -2.84
N LYS A 73 -10.21 3.74 -3.77
CA LYS A 73 -8.76 3.86 -3.98
C LYS A 73 -8.37 5.27 -4.42
N SER A 74 -9.15 5.88 -5.32
CA SER A 74 -8.90 7.24 -5.81
C SER A 74 -8.96 8.26 -4.68
N VAL A 75 -10.01 8.22 -3.85
CA VAL A 75 -10.17 9.13 -2.70
C VAL A 75 -9.06 8.96 -1.67
N TYR A 76 -8.68 7.72 -1.36
CA TYR A 76 -7.57 7.46 -0.43
C TYR A 76 -6.23 8.00 -0.95
N ASN A 77 -5.94 7.80 -2.24
CA ASN A 77 -4.72 8.30 -2.85
C ASN A 77 -4.69 9.82 -2.90
N GLN A 78 -5.82 10.47 -3.14
CA GLN A 78 -5.93 11.92 -3.14
C GLN A 78 -5.65 12.49 -1.73
N LEU A 79 -6.31 11.96 -0.70
CA LEU A 79 -6.10 12.40 0.69
C LEU A 79 -4.64 12.20 1.13
N ARG A 80 -4.03 11.07 0.76
CA ARG A 80 -2.61 10.79 1.04
C ARG A 80 -1.68 11.81 0.37
N ASN A 81 -1.97 12.20 -0.87
CA ASN A 81 -1.18 13.18 -1.58
C ASN A 81 -1.33 14.58 -0.98
N GLU A 82 -2.54 14.98 -0.58
CA GLU A 82 -2.78 16.26 0.10
C GLU A 82 -2.00 16.33 1.42
N ILE A 83 -2.01 15.27 2.23
CA ILE A 83 -1.23 15.20 3.48
C ILE A 83 0.27 15.30 3.21
N LEU A 84 0.78 14.61 2.18
CA LEU A 84 2.20 14.65 1.82
C LEU A 84 2.63 16.05 1.36
N TRP A 85 1.79 16.73 0.57
CA TRP A 85 2.10 18.10 0.12
C TRP A 85 2.10 19.10 1.26
N GLU A 86 1.19 18.96 2.22
CA GLU A 86 1.17 19.81 3.42
C GLU A 86 2.45 19.64 4.24
N GLN A 87 2.89 18.40 4.46
CA GLN A 87 4.15 18.11 5.17
C GLN A 87 5.36 18.71 4.45
N ILE A 88 5.45 18.54 3.13
CA ILE A 88 6.54 19.12 2.32
C ILE A 88 6.54 20.65 2.42
N SER A 89 5.36 21.27 2.41
CA SER A 89 5.25 22.73 2.53
C SER A 89 5.75 23.21 3.89
N GLN A 90 5.32 22.55 4.96
CA GLN A 90 5.70 22.91 6.32
C GLN A 90 7.21 22.74 6.56
N GLU A 91 7.78 21.60 6.16
CA GLU A 91 9.23 21.35 6.27
C GLU A 91 10.04 22.32 5.40
N GLY A 92 9.52 22.66 4.20
CA GLY A 92 10.14 23.63 3.30
C GLY A 92 10.20 25.04 3.88
N GLU A 93 9.14 25.47 4.55
CA GLU A 93 9.07 26.78 5.21
C GLU A 93 10.03 26.86 6.40
N GLU A 94 10.07 25.83 7.25
CA GLU A 94 11.03 25.76 8.35
C GLU A 94 12.48 25.83 7.84
N LEU A 95 12.80 25.13 6.76
CA LEU A 95 14.13 25.17 6.15
C LEU A 95 14.47 26.58 5.62
N ALA A 96 13.50 27.27 5.02
CA ALA A 96 13.67 28.63 4.51
C ALA A 96 13.97 29.61 5.65
N GLU A 97 13.19 29.56 6.74
CA GLU A 97 13.41 30.40 7.93
C GLU A 97 14.80 30.16 8.55
N GLN A 98 15.21 28.89 8.68
CA GLN A 98 16.54 28.55 9.19
C GLN A 98 17.66 29.08 8.30
N LEU A 99 17.48 29.01 6.97
CA LEU A 99 18.45 29.52 6.01
C LEU A 99 18.55 31.05 6.11
N GLU A 100 17.42 31.74 6.16
CA GLU A 100 17.36 33.20 6.29
C GLU A 100 18.05 33.66 7.58
N ALA A 101 17.78 33.02 8.71
CA ALA A 101 18.42 33.32 9.98
C ALA A 101 19.95 33.11 9.93
N LYS A 102 20.42 32.03 9.29
CA LYS A 102 21.85 31.75 9.13
C LYS A 102 22.54 32.77 8.22
N LEU A 103 21.91 33.16 7.12
CA LEU A 103 22.43 34.17 6.20
C LEU A 103 22.45 35.55 6.86
N GLY A 104 21.42 35.91 7.62
CA GLY A 104 21.38 37.14 8.41
C GLY A 104 22.57 37.22 9.37
N LYS A 105 22.78 36.17 10.17
CA LYS A 105 23.92 36.09 11.09
C LYS A 105 25.27 36.17 10.40
N ALA A 106 25.43 35.49 9.24
CA ALA A 106 26.67 35.57 8.46
C ALA A 106 26.94 36.99 7.96
N THR A 107 25.89 37.68 7.51
CA THR A 107 25.97 39.07 7.04
C THR A 107 26.38 40.00 8.17
N GLU A 108 25.79 39.86 9.37
CA GLU A 108 26.17 40.64 10.55
C GLU A 108 27.64 40.44 10.92
N MET A 109 28.14 39.20 10.94
CA MET A 109 29.55 38.91 11.25
C MET A 109 30.50 39.56 10.24
N ILE A 110 30.19 39.48 8.94
CA ILE A 110 31.00 40.12 7.88
C ILE A 110 30.98 41.63 8.06
N GLN A 111 29.82 42.22 8.35
CA GLN A 111 29.69 43.66 8.52
C GLN A 111 30.48 44.18 9.73
N GLU A 112 30.50 43.43 10.84
CA GLU A 112 31.29 43.77 12.03
C GLU A 112 32.79 43.72 11.72
N GLU A 113 33.28 42.64 11.11
CA GLU A 113 34.70 42.49 10.74
C GLU A 113 35.16 43.60 9.79
N LEU A 114 34.35 43.93 8.77
CA LEU A 114 34.65 45.04 7.87
C LEU A 114 34.67 46.40 8.60
N SER A 115 33.77 46.59 9.57
CA SER A 115 33.72 47.82 10.37
C SER A 115 34.96 47.96 11.26
N GLN A 116 35.38 46.88 11.92
CA GLN A 116 36.60 46.84 12.72
C GLN A 116 37.84 47.12 11.86
N LEU A 117 37.92 46.53 10.67
CA LEU A 117 39.00 46.76 9.72
C LEU A 117 39.07 48.24 9.32
N VAL A 118 37.94 48.87 8.98
CA VAL A 118 37.88 50.30 8.64
C VAL A 118 38.35 51.18 9.81
N ILE A 119 37.92 50.87 11.04
CA ILE A 119 38.37 51.61 12.24
C ILE A 119 39.88 51.48 12.41
N HIS A 120 40.41 50.26 12.30
CA HIS A 120 41.84 49.99 12.41
C HIS A 120 42.66 50.79 11.39
N TRP A 121 42.24 50.78 10.11
CA TRP A 121 42.92 51.56 9.07
C TRP A 121 42.85 53.07 9.28
N LYS A 122 41.71 53.59 9.76
CA LYS A 122 41.60 55.02 10.11
C LYS A 122 42.59 55.44 11.18
N LEU A 123 42.81 54.60 12.20
CA LEU A 123 43.79 54.87 13.26
C LEU A 123 45.22 54.91 12.72
N ILE A 124 45.56 54.02 11.79
CA ILE A 124 46.89 54.01 11.13
C ILE A 124 47.12 55.29 10.32
N ILE A 125 46.12 55.73 9.56
CA ILE A 125 46.24 56.89 8.65
C ILE A 125 46.25 58.22 9.42
N VAL A 126 45.47 58.34 10.49
CA VAL A 126 45.36 59.59 11.28
C VAL A 126 46.46 59.70 12.34
N GLY A 127 47.02 58.57 12.79
CA GLY A 127 48.12 58.53 13.76
C GLY A 127 49.53 58.62 13.16
N ALA A 128 49.65 58.66 11.83
CA ALA A 128 50.90 58.83 11.07
C ALA A 128 51.03 60.28 10.56
#